data_AF-A0A0G1B9B4-F1
#
_entry.id   AF-A0A0G1B9B4-F1
#
_cell.length_a   1.000
_cell.length_b   1.000
_cell.length_c   1.000
_cell.angle_alpha   90.00
_cell.angle_beta   90.00
_cell.angle_gamma   90.00
#
_symmetry.space_group_name_H-M   'P 1'
#
loop_
_entity.id
_entity.type
_entity.pdbx_description
1 polymer ?
#
loop_
_entity_poly.entity_id
_entity_poly.type
_entity_poly.pdbx_seq_one_letter_code
_entity_poly.pdbx_strand_id
1 'polypeptide(L)' 'MPTPDVKLPPQNVEAEQSVLGCLMLDKYALVKVADLLRPEDFYRH' A
#
# COMPACT_ATOMS: atom_id res chain seq x y z
N MET A 1 8.60 30.81 -6.44
CA MET A 1 7.71 30.24 -7.46
C MET A 1 6.77 29.27 -6.75
N PRO A 2 5.44 29.41 -6.83
CA PRO A 2 4.56 28.36 -6.36
C PRO A 2 4.78 27.16 -7.29
N THR A 3 5.22 26.04 -6.73
CA THR A 3 5.26 24.76 -7.46
C THR A 3 3.85 24.46 -7.94
N PRO A 4 3.64 24.05 -9.21
CA PRO A 4 2.31 23.65 -9.66
C PRO A 4 1.82 22.56 -8.71
N ASP A 5 0.59 22.69 -8.21
CA ASP A 5 -0.05 21.69 -7.36
C ASP A 5 0.01 20.33 -8.08
N VAL A 6 1.04 19.55 -7.78
CA VAL A 6 1.12 18.16 -8.22
C VAL A 6 0.02 17.47 -7.44
N LYS A 7 -1.15 17.36 -8.07
CA LYS A 7 -2.27 16.62 -7.51
C LYS A 7 -1.76 15.23 -7.20
N LEU A 8 -1.69 14.94 -5.92
CA LEU A 8 -1.39 13.61 -5.43
C LEU A 8 -2.47 12.69 -6.01
N PRO A 9 -2.12 11.53 -6.60
CA PRO A 9 -3.11 10.56 -7.00
C PRO A 9 -3.97 10.13 -5.79
N PRO A 10 -5.10 9.46 -6.01
CA PRO A 10 -5.87 8.91 -4.89
C PRO A 10 -5.09 7.73 -4.26
N GLN A 11 -4.76 7.83 -2.98
CA GLN A 11 -4.11 6.75 -2.21
C GLN A 11 -4.56 6.75 -0.75
N ASN A 12 -4.31 5.62 -0.05
CA ASN A 12 -4.50 5.51 1.39
C ASN A 12 -3.31 4.82 2.06
N VAL A 13 -2.32 5.62 2.46
CA VAL A 13 -1.06 5.16 3.05
C VAL A 13 -1.26 4.44 4.39
N GLU A 14 -2.25 4.84 5.18
CA GLU A 14 -2.54 4.20 6.48
C GLU A 14 -3.08 2.77 6.29
N ALA A 15 -3.93 2.57 5.28
CA ALA A 15 -4.43 1.24 4.93
C ALA A 15 -3.30 0.33 4.44
N GLU A 16 -2.41 0.85 3.58
CA GLU A 16 -1.23 0.13 3.11
C GLU A 16 -0.32 -0.33 4.27
N GLN A 17 0.00 0.57 5.19
CA GLN A 17 0.79 0.24 6.38
C GLN A 17 0.10 -0.80 7.27
N SER A 18 -1.23 -0.72 7.39
CA SER A 18 -2.02 -1.70 8.16
C SER A 18 -1.98 -3.09 7.52
N VAL A 19 -2.04 -3.19 6.18
CA VAL A 19 -1.90 -4.45 5.44
C VAL A 19 -0.50 -5.04 5.64
N LEU A 20 0.54 -4.23 5.49
CA LEU A 20 1.92 -4.67 5.73
C LEU A 20 2.12 -5.15 7.18
N GLY A 21 1.59 -4.41 8.16
CA GLY A 21 1.61 -4.83 9.56
C GLY A 21 0.91 -6.18 9.78
N CYS A 22 -0.25 -6.40 9.15
CA CYS A 22 -0.95 -7.68 9.19
C CYS A 22 -0.10 -8.82 8.60
N LEU A 23 0.55 -8.61 7.45
CA LEU A 23 1.44 -9.57 6.81
C LEU A 23 2.65 -9.93 7.67
N MET A 24 3.16 -8.98 8.48
CA MET A 24 4.26 -9.23 9.41
C MET A 24 3.85 -10.08 10.61
N LEU A 25 2.59 -9.95 11.06
CA LEU A 25 2.07 -10.65 12.24
C LEU A 25 1.56 -12.06 11.91
N ASP A 26 0.89 -12.24 10.77
CA ASP A 26 0.32 -13.52 10.34
C ASP A 26 1.09 -14.09 9.14
N LYS A 27 1.86 -15.15 9.38
CA LYS A 27 2.64 -15.85 8.34
C LYS A 27 1.78 -16.45 7.22
N TYR A 28 0.48 -16.62 7.43
CA TYR A 28 -0.45 -17.14 6.41
C TYR A 28 -1.27 -16.04 5.74
N ALA A 29 -1.20 -14.79 6.21
CA ALA A 29 -1.95 -13.69 5.61
C ALA A 29 -1.53 -13.43 4.15
N LEU A 30 -0.25 -13.68 3.81
CA LEU A 30 0.24 -13.55 2.44
C LEU A 30 -0.56 -14.44 1.46
N VAL A 31 -0.85 -15.68 1.83
CA VAL A 31 -1.60 -16.63 0.98
C VAL A 31 -3.01 -16.12 0.67
N LYS A 32 -3.62 -15.35 1.58
CA LYS A 32 -4.98 -14.82 1.41
C LYS A 32 -5.03 -13.65 0.42
N VAL A 33 -3.93 -12.91 0.26
CA VAL A 33 -3.90 -11.67 -0.53
C VAL A 33 -3.02 -11.75 -1.77
N ALA A 34 -2.24 -12.82 -1.95
CA ALA A 34 -1.28 -12.98 -3.04
C ALA A 34 -1.90 -12.91 -4.45
N ASP A 35 -3.17 -13.32 -4.59
CA ASP A 35 -3.88 -13.25 -5.88
C ASP A 35 -4.47 -11.85 -6.17
N LEU A 36 -4.53 -10.99 -5.15
CA LEU A 36 -5.16 -9.67 -5.21
C LEU A 36 -4.15 -8.53 -5.23
N LEU A 37 -3.10 -8.62 -4.42
CA LEU A 37 -2.13 -7.55 -4.20
C LEU A 37 -0.77 -7.89 -4.79
N ARG A 38 -0.21 -6.95 -5.53
CA ARG A 38 1.17 -6.96 -6.00
C ARG A 38 1.97 -5.88 -5.27
N PRO A 39 3.29 -6.02 -5.16
CA PRO A 39 4.14 -4.98 -4.59
C PRO A 39 3.92 -3.62 -5.26
N GLU A 40 3.75 -3.61 -6.59
CA GLU A 40 3.55 -2.39 -7.39
C GLU A 40 2.22 -1.66 -7.11
N ASP A 41 1.26 -2.28 -6.41
CA ASP A 41 -0.03 -1.66 -6.05
C ASP A 41 0.10 -0.71 -4.84
N PHE A 42 1.22 -0.76 -4.12
CA PHE A 42 1.48 0.12 -2.97
C PHE A 42 1.95 1.49 -3.47
N TYR A 43 1.38 2.56 -2.90
CA TYR A 43 1.70 3.92 -3.34
C TYR A 43 3.14 4.31 -3.01
N ARG A 44 3.65 3.80 -1.88
CA ARG A 44 5.06 3.92 -1.50
C ARG A 44 5.72 2.55 -1.66
N HIS A 45 6.49 2.44 -2.74
CA HIS A 45 7.44 1.35 -3.12
C HIS A 45 6.97 0.41 -4.21
#